data_AF-A0AAE4D0C3-F1
#
_entry.id   AF-A0AAE4D0C3-F1
#
_cell.length_a   1.000
_cell.length_b   1.000
_cell.length_c   1.000
_cell.angle_alpha   90.00
_cell.angle_beta   90.00
_cell.angle_gamma   90.00
#
_symmetry.space_group_name_H-M   'P 1'
#
loop_
_entity.id
_entity.type
_entity.pdbx_description
1 polymer ?
#
loop_
_entity_poly.entity_id
_entity_poly.type
_entity_poly.pdbx_seq_one_letter_code
_entity_poly.pdbx_strand_id
1 'polypeptide(L)'
;MKLASAAGVLAAAILTVTLATPAAAATTWHDATNGELLDTGWPVSDVRAVGWAHAGRAAHEWCGARGYLGGRLNGHQRANVKGITCVGGGTSQWFDVTTGQLLDAGTPVADVNGVPWSHAAVAANQFCRARGFVGGFLNGHQRANVRGAICLSAADAQWFDATTGQLLDTGAPVGDVRRAGWAHAAVAGYEFCRARGFVGGFLNGHSAGNLRGTVCLK
;
A
#
# COMPACT_ATOMS: atom_id res chain seq x y z
N MET A 1 46.65 -1.64 68.71
CA MET A 1 46.40 -2.14 67.33
C MET A 1 45.15 -1.46 66.79
N LYS A 2 45.27 -0.53 65.83
CA LYS A 2 44.14 0.07 65.10
C LYS A 2 44.27 -0.37 63.65
N LEU A 3 43.31 -1.17 63.16
CA LEU A 3 43.16 -1.54 61.76
C LEU A 3 42.26 -0.49 61.09
N ALA A 4 42.78 0.21 60.08
CA ALA A 4 42.00 1.08 59.21
C ALA A 4 41.47 0.25 58.04
N SER A 5 40.15 0.26 57.82
CA SER A 5 39.48 -0.36 56.68
C SER A 5 39.34 0.64 55.56
N ALA A 6 39.84 0.31 54.36
CA ALA A 6 39.67 1.09 53.14
C ALA A 6 38.48 0.54 52.35
N ALA A 7 37.43 1.35 52.19
CA ALA A 7 36.30 1.04 51.33
C ALA A 7 36.56 1.59 49.92
N GLY A 8 36.79 0.69 48.96
CA GLY A 8 36.83 1.01 47.53
C GLY A 8 35.44 0.96 46.93
N VAL A 9 35.00 2.04 46.29
CA VAL A 9 33.74 2.11 45.53
C VAL A 9 34.04 1.77 44.07
N LEU A 10 33.52 0.66 43.56
CA LEU A 10 33.50 0.36 42.12
C LEU A 10 32.31 1.09 41.48
N ALA A 11 32.59 2.00 40.56
CA ALA A 11 31.59 2.60 39.68
C ALA A 11 31.37 1.69 38.46
N ALA A 12 30.16 1.16 38.29
CA ALA A 12 29.77 0.42 37.10
C ALA A 12 29.36 1.40 35.99
N ALA A 13 30.09 1.39 34.87
CA ALA A 13 29.72 2.13 33.67
C ALA A 13 28.59 1.40 32.93
N ILE A 14 27.44 2.04 32.80
CA ILE A 14 26.30 1.54 32.03
C ILE A 14 26.55 1.91 30.56
N LEU A 15 26.77 0.90 29.72
CA LEU A 15 26.91 1.05 28.28
C LEU A 15 25.51 1.08 27.65
N THR A 16 25.04 2.27 27.23
CA THR A 16 23.79 2.43 26.49
C THR A 16 24.01 2.06 25.03
N VAL A 17 23.52 0.90 24.59
CA VAL A 17 23.48 0.52 23.18
C VAL A 17 22.24 1.16 22.54
N THR A 18 22.44 2.22 21.75
CA THR A 18 21.39 2.76 20.87
C THR A 18 21.30 1.90 19.62
N LEU A 19 20.25 1.09 19.50
CA LEU A 19 19.93 0.40 18.24
C LEU A 19 19.46 1.46 17.23
N ALA A 20 20.23 1.66 16.16
CA ALA A 20 19.79 2.47 15.04
C ALA A 20 18.57 1.77 14.41
N THR A 21 17.43 2.46 14.36
CA THR A 21 16.31 2.00 13.56
C THR A 21 16.75 1.99 12.09
N PRO A 22 16.53 0.88 11.36
CA PRO A 22 16.82 0.87 9.93
C PRO A 22 16.05 2.00 9.26
N ALA A 23 16.72 2.75 8.39
CA ALA A 23 16.06 3.78 7.59
C ALA A 23 14.89 3.14 6.83
N ALA A 24 13.74 3.81 6.82
CA ALA A 24 12.59 3.34 6.07
C ALA A 24 12.98 3.15 4.60
N ALA A 25 12.67 1.98 4.03
CA ALA A 25 12.89 1.73 2.61
C ALA A 25 12.14 2.79 1.78
N ALA A 26 12.76 3.32 0.72
CA ALA A 26 12.08 4.19 -0.24
C ALA A 26 11.08 3.38 -1.07
N THR A 27 9.97 3.96 -1.52
CA THR A 27 9.02 3.26 -2.41
C THR A 27 9.75 2.74 -3.66
N THR A 28 9.47 1.50 -4.07
CA THR A 28 10.17 0.89 -5.23
C THR A 28 9.27 -0.10 -5.98
N TRP A 29 9.48 -0.21 -7.29
CA TRP A 29 8.94 -1.30 -8.10
C TRP A 29 9.77 -2.56 -7.91
N HIS A 30 9.10 -3.71 -7.83
CA HIS A 30 9.72 -5.02 -7.87
C HIS A 30 9.00 -5.96 -8.83
N ASP A 31 9.78 -6.87 -9.39
CA ASP A 31 9.30 -8.02 -10.16
C ASP A 31 9.29 -9.24 -9.24
N ALA A 32 8.10 -9.69 -8.84
CA ALA A 32 7.93 -10.87 -7.99
C ALA A 32 7.55 -12.09 -8.83
N THR A 33 8.24 -13.19 -8.63
CA THR A 33 7.92 -14.45 -9.30
C THR A 33 6.69 -15.13 -8.69
N ASN A 34 6.05 -16.03 -9.43
CA ASN A 34 4.98 -16.89 -8.91
C ASN A 34 5.44 -17.70 -7.69
N GLY A 35 6.70 -18.12 -7.65
CA GLY A 35 7.27 -18.85 -6.51
C GLY A 35 7.37 -17.97 -5.28
N GLU A 36 7.92 -16.76 -5.41
CA GLU A 36 7.99 -15.82 -4.29
C GLU A 36 6.61 -15.40 -3.78
N LEU A 37 5.60 -15.30 -4.65
CA LEU A 37 4.21 -15.02 -4.25
C LEU A 37 3.52 -16.24 -3.65
N LEU A 38 3.94 -17.46 -3.98
CA LEU A 38 3.49 -18.66 -3.30
C LEU A 38 4.01 -18.70 -1.86
N ASP A 39 5.26 -18.29 -1.64
CA ASP A 39 5.90 -18.26 -0.32
C ASP A 39 5.24 -17.28 0.65
N THR A 40 4.46 -16.31 0.16
CA THR A 40 3.66 -15.43 1.03
C THR A 40 2.39 -16.10 1.58
N GLY A 41 2.09 -17.34 1.17
CA GLY A 41 0.81 -17.99 1.45
C GLY A 41 -0.37 -17.47 0.62
N TRP A 42 -0.13 -16.54 -0.31
CA TRP A 42 -1.13 -15.90 -1.16
C TRP A 42 -0.72 -16.01 -2.63
N PRO A 43 -0.73 -17.22 -3.22
CA PRO A 43 -0.20 -17.41 -4.57
C PRO A 43 -0.96 -16.58 -5.60
N VAL A 44 -0.22 -15.93 -6.51
CA VAL A 44 -0.79 -15.20 -7.65
C VAL A 44 -0.12 -15.67 -8.94
N SER A 45 -0.79 -16.56 -9.66
CA SER A 45 -0.32 -17.04 -10.97
C SER A 45 -0.72 -16.13 -12.13
N ASP A 46 -1.85 -15.42 -12.00
CA ASP A 46 -2.38 -14.47 -12.99
C ASP A 46 -3.04 -13.26 -12.30
N VAL A 47 -2.45 -12.08 -12.47
CA VAL A 47 -2.94 -10.81 -11.90
C VAL A 47 -4.27 -10.37 -12.52
N ARG A 48 -4.59 -10.85 -13.72
CA ARG A 48 -5.86 -10.52 -14.40
C ARG A 48 -7.04 -11.34 -13.88
N ALA A 49 -6.78 -12.51 -13.29
CA ALA A 49 -7.81 -13.44 -12.81
C ALA A 49 -7.95 -13.47 -11.28
N VAL A 50 -6.91 -13.11 -10.54
CA VAL A 50 -6.93 -13.14 -9.06
C VAL A 50 -7.89 -12.11 -8.47
N GLY A 51 -8.56 -12.49 -7.37
CA GLY A 51 -9.33 -11.55 -6.56
C GLY A 51 -8.43 -10.49 -5.92
N TRP A 52 -8.83 -9.22 -5.95
CA TRP A 52 -7.91 -8.14 -5.58
C TRP A 52 -7.62 -7.98 -4.10
N ALA A 53 -8.48 -8.53 -3.23
CA ALA A 53 -8.15 -8.72 -1.82
C ALA A 53 -7.00 -9.73 -1.66
N HIS A 54 -7.03 -10.83 -2.41
CA HIS A 54 -5.95 -11.83 -2.42
C HIS A 54 -4.66 -11.25 -2.98
N ALA A 55 -4.75 -10.52 -4.11
CA ALA A 55 -3.63 -9.78 -4.69
C ALA A 55 -3.00 -8.79 -3.71
N GLY A 56 -3.84 -8.07 -2.95
CA GLY A 56 -3.42 -7.14 -1.92
C GLY A 56 -2.62 -7.84 -0.82
N ARG A 57 -3.12 -8.97 -0.30
CA ARG A 57 -2.43 -9.74 0.75
C ARG A 57 -1.09 -10.26 0.28
N ALA A 58 -1.03 -10.83 -0.94
CA ALA A 58 0.20 -11.29 -1.55
C ALA A 58 1.26 -10.16 -1.63
N ALA A 59 0.88 -9.01 -2.18
CA ALA A 59 1.78 -7.87 -2.31
C ALA A 59 2.20 -7.29 -0.95
N HIS A 60 1.27 -7.27 0.01
CA HIS A 60 1.55 -6.80 1.36
C HIS A 60 2.61 -7.65 2.04
N GLU A 61 2.40 -8.97 2.11
CA GLU A 61 3.33 -9.91 2.74
C GLU A 61 4.69 -9.91 2.03
N TRP A 62 4.70 -9.90 0.69
CA TRP A 62 5.93 -9.89 -0.10
C TRP A 62 6.79 -8.65 0.19
N CYS A 63 6.17 -7.47 0.25
CA CYS A 63 6.85 -6.21 0.56
C CYS A 63 7.23 -6.11 2.05
N GLY A 64 6.35 -6.55 2.96
CA GLY A 64 6.59 -6.54 4.40
C GLY A 64 7.81 -7.37 4.79
N ALA A 65 7.97 -8.56 4.20
CA ALA A 65 9.15 -9.41 4.37
C ALA A 65 10.48 -8.75 3.93
N ARG A 66 10.40 -7.65 3.16
CA ARG A 66 11.55 -6.89 2.62
C ARG A 66 11.71 -5.52 3.31
N GLY A 67 11.03 -5.28 4.42
CA GLY A 67 11.19 -4.06 5.23
C GLY A 67 10.39 -2.84 4.75
N TYR A 68 9.44 -3.04 3.83
CA TYR A 68 8.51 -2.02 3.40
C TYR A 68 7.27 -1.98 4.30
N LEU A 69 6.51 -0.88 4.26
CA LEU A 69 5.22 -0.77 4.97
C LEU A 69 4.17 -1.77 4.44
N GLY A 70 4.31 -2.13 3.17
CA GLY A 70 3.43 -3.03 2.43
C GLY A 70 3.55 -2.76 0.93
N GLY A 71 2.62 -3.25 0.14
CA GLY A 71 2.65 -2.99 -1.30
C GLY A 71 1.38 -3.39 -2.02
N ARG A 72 1.46 -3.27 -3.34
CA ARG A 72 0.34 -3.56 -4.25
C ARG A 72 0.84 -4.18 -5.53
N LEU A 73 0.09 -5.15 -6.05
CA LEU A 73 0.20 -5.51 -7.46
C LEU A 73 -0.24 -4.33 -8.32
N ASN A 74 0.56 -3.99 -9.33
CA ASN A 74 0.33 -2.85 -10.22
C ASN A 74 -0.34 -3.24 -11.55
N GLY A 75 -0.76 -4.49 -11.69
CA GLY A 75 -1.44 -5.00 -12.88
C GLY A 75 -0.50 -5.53 -13.97
N HIS A 76 0.79 -5.21 -13.92
CA HIS A 76 1.76 -5.75 -14.87
C HIS A 76 2.06 -7.21 -14.58
N GLN A 77 2.12 -8.00 -15.65
CA GLN A 77 2.57 -9.38 -15.59
C GLN A 77 3.23 -9.80 -16.89
N ARG A 78 4.28 -10.60 -16.77
CA ARG A 78 4.93 -11.28 -17.90
C ARG A 78 5.35 -12.67 -17.44
N ALA A 79 4.76 -13.69 -18.07
CA ALA A 79 5.00 -15.09 -17.72
C ALA A 79 4.90 -15.33 -16.19
N ASN A 80 6.00 -15.79 -15.58
CA ASN A 80 6.08 -16.10 -14.16
C ASN A 80 6.33 -14.88 -13.25
N VAL A 81 6.35 -13.66 -13.76
CA VAL A 81 6.66 -12.43 -13.01
C VAL A 81 5.48 -11.47 -12.95
N LYS A 82 5.23 -10.91 -11.77
CA LYS A 82 4.16 -9.94 -11.45
C LYS A 82 4.77 -8.65 -10.89
N GLY A 83 4.33 -7.50 -11.40
CA GLY A 83 4.80 -6.20 -10.94
C GLY A 83 4.16 -5.82 -9.60
N ILE A 84 4.99 -5.49 -8.62
CA ILE A 84 4.59 -5.02 -7.29
C ILE A 84 5.22 -3.66 -7.04
N THR A 85 4.44 -2.70 -6.54
CA THR A 85 4.98 -1.47 -5.98
C THR A 85 4.94 -1.56 -4.46
N CYS A 86 6.12 -1.59 -3.84
CA CYS A 86 6.27 -1.59 -2.39
C CYS A 86 6.35 -0.15 -1.89
N VAL A 87 5.57 0.16 -0.85
CA VAL A 87 5.45 1.49 -0.26
C VAL A 87 6.47 1.65 0.85
N GLY A 88 7.22 2.75 0.79
CA GLY A 88 8.18 3.08 1.83
C GLY A 88 7.56 3.38 3.19
N GLY A 89 8.31 3.11 4.26
CA GLY A 89 7.86 3.29 5.64
C GLY A 89 8.06 4.69 6.23
N GLY A 90 8.22 5.72 5.41
CA GLY A 90 8.60 7.08 5.84
C GLY A 90 7.61 7.68 6.83
N THR A 91 6.52 8.27 6.33
CA THR A 91 5.45 8.81 7.19
C THR A 91 4.06 8.24 6.84
N SER A 92 4.00 7.36 5.84
CA SER A 92 2.85 6.52 5.56
C SER A 92 2.63 5.48 6.66
N GLN A 93 1.38 5.06 6.87
CA GLN A 93 1.01 4.23 8.02
C GLN A 93 0.01 3.14 7.66
N TRP A 94 0.11 2.00 8.37
CA TRP A 94 -0.93 0.97 8.42
C TRP A 94 -2.00 1.38 9.43
N PHE A 95 -3.27 1.16 9.08
CA PHE A 95 -4.39 1.20 10.01
C PHE A 95 -5.19 -0.11 10.00
N ASP A 96 -5.53 -0.55 11.19
CA ASP A 96 -6.59 -1.51 11.43
C ASP A 96 -7.92 -0.76 11.45
N VAL A 97 -8.66 -0.84 10.34
CA VAL A 97 -9.87 -0.04 10.11
C VAL A 97 -11.13 -0.86 10.31
N THR A 98 -12.05 -0.36 11.13
CA THR A 98 -13.32 -1.05 11.39
C THR A 98 -14.34 -0.86 10.27
N THR A 99 -15.35 -1.74 10.17
CA THR A 99 -16.49 -1.53 9.24
C THR A 99 -17.13 -0.17 9.46
N GLY A 100 -17.29 0.21 10.74
CA GLY A 100 -17.90 1.48 11.15
C GLY A 100 -17.07 2.67 10.67
N GLN A 101 -15.75 2.63 10.83
CA GLN A 101 -14.88 3.71 10.36
C GLN A 101 -14.88 3.88 8.83
N LEU A 102 -15.03 2.79 8.07
CA LEU A 102 -15.19 2.87 6.61
C LEU A 102 -16.58 3.41 6.22
N LEU A 103 -17.62 3.04 6.98
CA LEU A 103 -18.96 3.58 6.82
C LEU A 103 -19.00 5.10 7.11
N ASP A 104 -18.38 5.53 8.21
CA ASP A 104 -18.28 6.95 8.60
C ASP A 104 -17.53 7.77 7.54
N ALA A 105 -16.57 7.15 6.84
CA ALA A 105 -15.86 7.75 5.72
C ALA A 105 -16.71 7.83 4.43
N GLY A 106 -17.87 7.14 4.39
CA GLY A 106 -18.86 7.21 3.31
C GLY A 106 -19.03 5.93 2.49
N THR A 107 -18.24 4.87 2.74
CA THR A 107 -18.30 3.62 1.96
C THR A 107 -18.11 2.39 2.86
N PRO A 108 -19.19 1.66 3.24
CA PRO A 108 -19.05 0.47 4.06
C PRO A 108 -18.37 -0.66 3.28
N VAL A 109 -17.40 -1.31 3.93
CA VAL A 109 -16.79 -2.54 3.43
C VAL A 109 -16.86 -3.60 4.53
N ALA A 110 -17.89 -4.44 4.45
CA ALA A 110 -18.12 -5.53 5.42
C ALA A 110 -17.32 -6.81 5.09
N ASP A 111 -16.91 -7.02 3.85
CA ASP A 111 -16.04 -8.12 3.46
C ASP A 111 -15.18 -7.66 2.27
N VAL A 112 -13.86 -7.63 2.44
CA VAL A 112 -12.95 -7.19 1.36
C VAL A 112 -12.89 -8.22 0.24
N ASN A 113 -13.25 -9.48 0.50
CA ASN A 113 -13.26 -10.52 -0.52
C ASN A 113 -14.53 -10.49 -1.39
N GLY A 114 -15.64 -9.97 -0.86
CA GLY A 114 -16.94 -9.93 -1.55
C GLY A 114 -17.28 -8.59 -2.20
N VAL A 115 -16.58 -7.51 -1.86
CA VAL A 115 -16.86 -6.17 -2.39
C VAL A 115 -16.19 -5.92 -3.74
N PRO A 116 -16.84 -5.21 -4.70
CA PRO A 116 -16.13 -4.68 -5.86
C PRO A 116 -14.91 -3.86 -5.42
N TRP A 117 -13.75 -4.14 -6.00
CA TRP A 117 -12.52 -3.54 -5.50
C TRP A 117 -12.43 -2.02 -5.73
N SER A 118 -13.20 -1.50 -6.69
CA SER A 118 -13.42 -0.06 -6.83
C SER A 118 -14.05 0.58 -5.60
N HIS A 119 -15.00 -0.10 -4.92
CA HIS A 119 -15.57 0.35 -3.65
C HIS A 119 -14.55 0.25 -2.52
N ALA A 120 -13.77 -0.84 -2.45
CA ALA A 120 -12.68 -0.96 -1.48
C ALA A 120 -11.66 0.18 -1.62
N ALA A 121 -11.32 0.55 -2.85
CA ALA A 121 -10.41 1.66 -3.14
C ALA A 121 -11.00 3.01 -2.68
N VAL A 122 -12.28 3.28 -2.97
CA VAL A 122 -12.95 4.50 -2.51
C VAL A 122 -12.97 4.56 -0.98
N ALA A 123 -13.34 3.47 -0.32
CA ALA A 123 -13.45 3.40 1.14
C ALA A 123 -12.12 3.71 1.83
N ALA A 124 -11.04 3.05 1.42
CA ALA A 124 -9.71 3.31 1.96
C ALA A 124 -9.27 4.75 1.70
N ASN A 125 -9.53 5.26 0.50
CA ASN A 125 -9.14 6.61 0.14
C ASN A 125 -9.86 7.65 1.00
N GLN A 126 -11.18 7.54 1.16
CA GLN A 126 -11.97 8.44 2.01
C GLN A 126 -11.51 8.36 3.47
N PHE A 127 -11.30 7.15 3.98
CA PHE A 127 -10.80 6.92 5.34
C PHE A 127 -9.46 7.62 5.60
N CYS A 128 -8.50 7.47 4.67
CA CYS A 128 -7.18 8.08 4.79
C CYS A 128 -7.22 9.60 4.61
N ARG A 129 -7.99 10.10 3.65
CA ARG A 129 -8.18 11.54 3.40
C ARG A 129 -8.76 12.27 4.61
N ALA A 130 -9.75 11.66 5.28
CA ALA A 130 -10.34 12.20 6.50
C ALA A 130 -9.34 12.34 7.67
N ARG A 131 -8.15 11.72 7.55
CA ARG A 131 -7.06 11.74 8.54
C ARG A 131 -5.85 12.56 8.09
N GLY A 132 -5.99 13.35 7.02
CA GLY A 132 -4.92 14.24 6.54
C GLY A 132 -3.88 13.58 5.63
N PHE A 133 -4.08 12.32 5.23
CA PHE A 133 -3.23 11.65 4.24
C PHE A 133 -3.64 12.03 2.81
N VAL A 134 -2.72 11.88 1.86
CA VAL A 134 -2.96 12.15 0.43
C VAL A 134 -4.03 11.20 -0.14
N GLY A 135 -4.00 9.95 0.32
CA GLY A 135 -4.90 8.88 -0.08
C GLY A 135 -4.51 7.57 0.58
N GLY A 136 -5.07 6.47 0.11
CA GLY A 136 -4.70 5.15 0.63
C GLY A 136 -5.40 4.01 -0.08
N PHE A 137 -5.15 2.79 0.38
CA PHE A 137 -5.71 1.57 -0.19
C PHE A 137 -5.86 0.48 0.87
N LEU A 138 -6.84 -0.41 0.68
CA LEU A 138 -6.91 -1.64 1.47
C LEU A 138 -5.84 -2.62 1.01
N ASN A 139 -5.14 -3.25 1.94
CA ASN A 139 -4.12 -4.27 1.65
C ASN A 139 -4.71 -5.69 1.53
N GLY A 140 -6.05 -5.81 1.58
CA GLY A 140 -6.75 -7.09 1.49
C GLY A 140 -6.78 -7.90 2.78
N HIS A 141 -6.03 -7.54 3.83
CA HIS A 141 -6.17 -8.19 5.13
C HIS A 141 -7.52 -7.88 5.76
N GLN A 142 -8.17 -8.90 6.30
CA GLN A 142 -9.36 -8.73 7.13
C GLN A 142 -9.38 -9.74 8.27
N ARG A 143 -9.86 -9.30 9.44
CA ARG A 143 -10.14 -10.14 10.59
C ARG A 143 -11.34 -9.58 11.34
N ALA A 144 -12.38 -10.40 11.50
CA ALA A 144 -13.62 -9.99 12.15
C ALA A 144 -14.14 -8.65 11.60
N ASN A 145 -14.21 -7.61 12.43
CA ASN A 145 -14.69 -6.28 12.06
C ASN A 145 -13.61 -5.33 11.54
N VAL A 146 -12.37 -5.79 11.33
CA VAL A 146 -11.20 -4.97 10.95
C VAL A 146 -10.67 -5.32 9.56
N ARG A 147 -10.17 -4.32 8.83
CA ARG A 147 -9.47 -4.42 7.54
C ARG A 147 -8.15 -3.66 7.60
N GLY A 148 -7.13 -4.17 6.94
CA GLY A 148 -5.87 -3.44 6.80
C GLY A 148 -6.00 -2.35 5.73
N ALA A 149 -5.66 -1.11 6.09
CA ALA A 149 -5.54 0.01 5.18
C ALA A 149 -4.13 0.61 5.27
N ILE A 150 -3.55 0.98 4.14
CA ILE A 150 -2.31 1.75 4.08
C ILE A 150 -2.68 3.17 3.66
N CYS A 151 -2.41 4.14 4.53
CA CYS A 151 -2.58 5.57 4.27
C CYS A 151 -1.26 6.23 3.94
N LEU A 152 -1.26 7.02 2.87
CA LEU A 152 -0.06 7.53 2.23
C LEU A 152 0.16 9.00 2.56
N SER A 153 1.34 9.32 3.09
CA SER A 153 1.69 10.68 3.45
C SER A 153 1.93 11.56 2.21
N ALA A 154 1.98 12.88 2.42
CA ALA A 154 2.41 13.81 1.38
C ALA A 154 3.91 13.71 1.06
N ALA A 155 4.71 13.11 1.94
CA ALA A 155 6.12 12.84 1.67
C ALA A 155 6.31 11.66 0.71
N ASP A 156 5.40 10.67 0.76
CA ASP A 156 5.52 9.41 0.03
C ASP A 156 4.60 9.33 -1.21
N ALA A 157 3.63 10.24 -1.34
CA ALA A 157 2.67 10.22 -2.43
C ALA A 157 2.14 11.61 -2.83
N GLN A 158 1.46 11.65 -3.98
CA GLN A 158 0.75 12.83 -4.49
C GLN A 158 -0.57 12.43 -5.17
N TRP A 159 -1.61 13.24 -4.98
CA TRP A 159 -2.90 13.08 -5.64
C TRP A 159 -2.94 13.80 -6.98
N PHE A 160 -3.60 13.19 -7.96
CA PHE A 160 -3.96 13.79 -9.23
C PHE A 160 -5.41 13.49 -9.59
N ASP A 161 -6.06 14.47 -10.21
CA ASP A 161 -7.31 14.28 -10.94
C ASP A 161 -6.97 13.98 -12.40
N ALA A 162 -6.74 12.70 -12.71
CA ALA A 162 -6.42 12.27 -14.06
C ALA A 162 -7.66 12.38 -14.96
N THR A 163 -7.55 13.05 -16.10
CA THR A 163 -8.66 13.08 -17.05
C THR A 163 -8.79 11.72 -17.76
N THR A 164 -9.99 11.39 -18.24
CA THR A 164 -10.17 10.21 -19.09
C THR A 164 -9.17 10.21 -20.25
N GLY A 165 -8.99 11.35 -20.93
CA GLY A 165 -8.00 11.49 -22.01
C GLY A 165 -6.58 11.15 -21.58
N GLN A 166 -6.13 11.67 -20.44
CA GLN A 166 -4.80 11.35 -19.90
C GLN A 166 -4.63 9.86 -19.56
N LEU A 167 -5.70 9.17 -19.16
CA LEU A 167 -5.67 7.73 -18.95
C LEU A 167 -5.72 6.94 -20.26
N LEU A 168 -6.41 7.45 -21.31
CA LEU A 168 -6.35 6.85 -22.65
C LEU A 168 -4.92 6.84 -23.19
N ASP A 169 -4.19 7.94 -22.98
CA ASP A 169 -2.81 8.10 -23.46
C ASP A 169 -1.81 7.13 -22.81
N THR A 170 -2.17 6.47 -21.71
CA THR A 170 -1.34 5.44 -21.05
C THR A 170 -1.30 4.10 -21.79
N GLY A 171 -2.14 3.92 -22.82
CA GLY A 171 -2.34 2.61 -23.48
C GLY A 171 -3.20 1.64 -22.66
N ALA A 172 -3.65 2.02 -21.47
CA ALA A 172 -4.57 1.27 -20.61
C ALA A 172 -5.84 2.11 -20.32
N PRO A 173 -6.74 2.29 -21.30
CA PRO A 173 -7.85 3.22 -21.18
C PRO A 173 -8.85 2.79 -20.10
N VAL A 174 -9.11 3.65 -19.11
CA VAL A 174 -10.14 3.43 -18.09
C VAL A 174 -11.23 4.49 -18.22
N GLY A 175 -12.32 4.13 -18.89
CA GLY A 175 -13.51 4.98 -18.99
C GLY A 175 -14.22 5.15 -17.65
N ASP A 176 -14.69 4.04 -17.06
CA ASP A 176 -15.29 4.00 -15.72
C ASP A 176 -14.50 3.05 -14.81
N VAL A 177 -13.81 3.62 -13.81
CA VAL A 177 -13.02 2.86 -12.83
C VAL A 177 -13.87 1.89 -12.01
N ARG A 178 -15.18 2.12 -11.89
CA ARG A 178 -16.09 1.23 -11.16
C ARG A 178 -16.45 -0.03 -11.93
N ARG A 179 -16.30 0.00 -13.26
CA ARG A 179 -16.62 -1.11 -14.17
C ARG A 179 -15.37 -1.77 -14.76
N ALA A 180 -14.22 -1.10 -14.72
CA ALA A 180 -12.97 -1.65 -15.23
C ALA A 180 -12.54 -2.89 -14.42
N GLY A 181 -12.01 -3.90 -15.12
CA GLY A 181 -11.27 -4.97 -14.48
C GLY A 181 -10.10 -4.37 -13.70
N TRP A 182 -9.95 -4.71 -12.43
CA TRP A 182 -9.05 -3.92 -11.58
C TRP A 182 -7.57 -4.08 -11.92
N ALA A 183 -7.17 -5.19 -12.58
CA ALA A 183 -5.84 -5.30 -13.17
C ALA A 183 -5.58 -4.22 -14.24
N HIS A 184 -6.58 -3.96 -15.08
CA HIS A 184 -6.52 -2.89 -16.06
C HIS A 184 -6.48 -1.51 -15.40
N ALA A 185 -7.31 -1.29 -14.37
CA ALA A 185 -7.28 -0.06 -13.58
C ALA A 185 -5.93 0.19 -12.87
N ALA A 186 -5.29 -0.90 -12.40
CA ALA A 186 -3.98 -0.84 -11.78
C ALA A 186 -2.90 -0.44 -12.78
N VAL A 187 -2.88 -1.05 -13.98
CA VAL A 187 -1.95 -0.66 -15.05
C VAL A 187 -2.15 0.81 -15.43
N ALA A 188 -3.39 1.25 -15.64
CA ALA A 188 -3.68 2.63 -16.02
C ALA A 188 -3.18 3.65 -14.99
N GLY A 189 -3.45 3.41 -13.70
CA GLY A 189 -2.97 4.27 -12.63
C GLY A 189 -1.44 4.25 -12.50
N TYR A 190 -0.83 3.08 -12.71
CA TYR A 190 0.62 2.94 -12.69
C TYR A 190 1.28 3.74 -13.83
N GLU A 191 0.85 3.53 -15.07
CA GLU A 191 1.43 4.18 -16.25
C GLU A 191 1.21 5.69 -16.25
N PHE A 192 0.03 6.15 -15.80
CA PHE A 192 -0.24 7.58 -15.61
C PHE A 192 0.81 8.25 -14.71
N CYS A 193 1.15 7.59 -13.60
CA CYS A 193 2.10 8.11 -12.62
C CYS A 193 3.55 7.99 -13.10
N ARG A 194 3.92 6.88 -13.75
CA ARG A 194 5.24 6.70 -14.36
C ARG A 194 5.56 7.77 -15.38
N ALA A 195 4.60 8.10 -16.25
CA ALA A 195 4.74 9.16 -17.24
C ALA A 195 5.00 10.55 -16.63
N ARG A 196 4.79 10.71 -15.31
CA ARG A 196 5.00 11.94 -14.54
C ARG A 196 6.22 11.88 -13.61
N GLY A 197 7.08 10.87 -13.75
CA GLY A 197 8.32 10.74 -12.98
C GLY A 197 8.17 10.11 -11.60
N PHE A 198 7.02 9.52 -11.29
CA PHE A 198 6.80 8.77 -10.04
C PHE A 198 7.28 7.31 -10.18
N VAL A 199 7.44 6.61 -9.05
CA VAL A 199 7.76 5.16 -9.05
C VAL A 199 6.60 4.35 -9.65
N GLY A 200 5.37 4.80 -9.43
CA GLY A 200 4.15 4.16 -9.89
C GLY A 200 2.94 4.82 -9.26
N GLY A 201 1.79 4.15 -9.28
CA GLY A 201 0.59 4.67 -8.66
C GLY A 201 -0.63 3.81 -8.90
N PHE A 202 -1.80 4.34 -8.58
CA PHE A 202 -3.06 3.62 -8.69
C PHE A 202 -4.26 4.55 -8.77
N LEU A 203 -5.31 4.07 -9.42
CA LEU A 203 -6.63 4.67 -9.30
C LEU A 203 -7.22 4.34 -7.92
N ASN A 204 -7.80 5.34 -7.26
CA ASN A 204 -8.38 5.18 -5.91
C ASN A 204 -9.91 5.03 -5.93
N GLY A 205 -10.49 4.84 -7.13
CA GLY A 205 -11.92 4.64 -7.32
C GLY A 205 -12.79 5.90 -7.27
N HIS A 206 -12.21 7.07 -6.91
CA HIS A 206 -12.93 8.35 -7.00
C HIS A 206 -13.11 8.77 -8.46
N SER A 207 -14.33 9.21 -8.80
CA SER A 207 -14.68 9.68 -10.14
C SER A 207 -15.61 10.88 -10.05
N ALA A 208 -15.28 11.96 -10.75
CA ALA A 208 -16.12 13.14 -10.89
C ALA A 208 -16.07 13.63 -12.35
N GLY A 209 -17.17 13.49 -13.10
CA GLY A 209 -17.20 13.81 -14.53
C GLY A 209 -16.14 13.03 -15.32
N ASN A 210 -15.24 13.74 -16.01
CA ASN A 210 -14.11 13.15 -16.74
C ASN A 210 -12.85 12.95 -15.89
N LEU A 211 -12.90 13.20 -14.58
CA LEU A 211 -11.75 13.09 -13.67
C LEU A 211 -11.77 11.77 -12.91
N ARG A 212 -10.59 11.16 -12.75
CA ARG A 212 -10.35 9.91 -12.03
C ARG A 212 -9.27 10.17 -10.98
N GLY A 213 -9.62 9.95 -9.71
CA GLY A 213 -8.69 10.08 -8.61
C GLY A 213 -7.55 9.08 -8.76
N THR A 214 -6.33 9.62 -8.84
CA THR A 214 -5.11 8.84 -9.04
C THR A 214 -4.08 9.24 -7.99
N VAL A 215 -3.50 8.26 -7.29
CA VAL A 215 -2.45 8.48 -6.31
C VAL A 215 -1.13 8.00 -6.90
N CYS A 216 -0.17 8.89 -7.03
CA CYS A 216 1.18 8.59 -7.50
C CYS A 216 2.15 8.49 -6.34
N LEU A 217 2.97 7.44 -6.34
CA LEU A 217 3.92 7.11 -5.28
C LEU A 217 5.30 7.66 -5.63
N LYS A 218 5.89 8.43 -4.71
CA LYS A 218 7.18 9.09 -4.89
C LYS A 218 8.33 8.10 -4.70
#